data_AF-A0A0D2EYH7-F1
#
_entry.id   AF-A0A0D2EYH7-F1
#
_cell.length_a   1.000
_cell.length_b   1.000
_cell.length_c   1.000
_cell.angle_alpha   90.00
_cell.angle_beta   90.00
_cell.angle_gamma   90.00
#
_symmetry.space_group_name_H-M   'P 1'
#
loop_
_entity.id
_entity.type
_entity.pdbx_description
1 polymer ?
#
loop_
_entity_poly.entity_id
_entity_poly.type
_entity_poly.pdbx_seq_one_letter_code
_entity_poly.pdbx_strand_id
1 'polypeptide(L)'
;MSWLQSIKPFWPLIFTFILPKAISYYRVVKTAVRTRPPPRPLPKKTGQGLNALFASICVFFYLSLPLKGSVEDHNIFVITQSRLTMPTDTLFSRLAMLRDHGVLTSVDEALRSKLTSPTLRQIYLRFGPRTLLNCTFCHPDDTFSYLLYHLPINVLLPHLFHVFCLGLATSESISGFEPSRWRTQVLLCALALASVDIAITTTYSPIVNPNTPAPAGIFWLSSTLRYLCLCLFDAATAFLIYASATGRFLLFSAPANADPELARRRTEELLTKANLSLQLTQTSLRAYSIARNATVRNPTLKAGDDEYWTRVVSVEGTQGYGDQSLLEDEEVQAAISRAYGSGSMNVEQMRREADVFVNNVTRGLDSTTGNTR
;
A
#
# COMPACT_ATOMS: atom_id res chain seq x y z
N MET A 1 9.65 -3.45 -40.04
CA MET A 1 8.61 -4.50 -40.20
C MET A 1 8.72 -5.67 -39.21
N SER A 2 9.82 -5.89 -38.47
CA SER A 2 9.96 -7.03 -37.54
C SER A 2 9.17 -6.89 -36.22
N TRP A 3 8.92 -5.67 -35.75
CA TRP A 3 8.23 -5.43 -34.46
C TRP A 3 6.76 -5.89 -34.46
N LEU A 4 6.07 -5.72 -35.58
CA LEU A 4 4.67 -6.14 -35.75
C LEU A 4 4.50 -7.66 -35.81
N GLN A 5 5.52 -8.41 -36.22
CA GLN A 5 5.48 -9.87 -36.21
C GLN A 5 5.70 -10.46 -34.81
N SER A 6 6.46 -9.77 -33.96
CA SER A 6 6.75 -10.19 -32.58
C SER A 6 5.53 -10.07 -31.64
N ILE A 7 4.56 -9.20 -31.97
CA ILE A 7 3.38 -8.92 -31.13
C ILE A 7 2.16 -9.78 -31.52
N LYS A 8 2.15 -10.41 -32.70
CA LYS A 8 1.08 -11.30 -33.17
C LYS A 8 0.59 -12.35 -32.16
N PRO A 9 1.46 -13.06 -31.39
CA PRO A 9 0.98 -14.04 -30.42
C PRO A 9 0.20 -13.42 -29.25
N PHE A 10 0.34 -12.12 -28.99
CA PHE A 10 -0.35 -11.41 -27.91
C PHE A 10 -1.66 -10.75 -28.36
N TRP A 11 -1.98 -10.78 -29.66
CA TRP A 11 -3.21 -10.20 -30.23
C TRP A 11 -4.48 -10.73 -29.53
N PRO A 12 -4.65 -12.04 -29.29
CA PRO A 12 -5.85 -12.52 -28.59
C PRO A 12 -6.01 -11.89 -27.20
N LEU A 13 -4.91 -11.71 -26.46
CA LEU A 13 -4.91 -11.12 -25.10
C LEU A 13 -5.17 -9.61 -25.13
N ILE A 14 -4.60 -8.90 -26.10
CA ILE A 14 -4.84 -7.47 -26.31
C ILE A 14 -6.31 -7.21 -26.67
N PHE A 15 -6.90 -8.01 -27.56
CA PHE A 15 -8.28 -7.80 -28.01
C PHE A 15 -9.35 -8.24 -27.02
N THR A 16 -9.11 -9.31 -26.26
CA THR A 16 -10.10 -9.83 -25.29
C THR A 16 -10.05 -9.11 -23.94
N PHE A 17 -8.86 -8.77 -23.42
CA PHE A 17 -8.72 -8.19 -22.09
C PHE A 17 -8.39 -6.71 -22.07
N ILE A 18 -7.51 -6.25 -22.97
CA ILE A 18 -7.01 -4.87 -22.95
C ILE A 18 -7.96 -3.93 -23.69
N LEU A 19 -8.47 -4.32 -24.86
CA LEU A 19 -9.31 -3.46 -25.71
C LEU A 19 -10.65 -3.06 -25.05
N PRO A 20 -11.41 -3.96 -24.39
CA PRO A 20 -12.66 -3.56 -23.73
C PRO A 20 -12.41 -2.58 -22.57
N LYS A 21 -11.32 -2.79 -21.80
CA LYS A 21 -10.90 -1.86 -20.75
C LYS A 21 -10.43 -0.53 -21.32
N ALA A 22 -9.64 -0.54 -22.39
CA ALA A 22 -9.18 0.67 -23.05
C ALA A 22 -10.34 1.51 -23.62
N ILE A 23 -11.36 0.87 -24.21
CA ILE A 23 -12.58 1.55 -24.67
C ILE A 23 -13.35 2.13 -23.48
N SER A 24 -13.48 1.40 -22.38
CA SER A 24 -14.11 1.89 -21.16
C SER A 24 -13.37 3.12 -20.59
N TYR A 25 -12.05 3.04 -20.45
CA TYR A 25 -11.21 4.17 -20.03
C TYR A 25 -11.32 5.36 -20.99
N TYR A 26 -11.31 5.12 -22.31
CA TYR A 26 -11.49 6.18 -23.29
C TYR A 26 -12.86 6.86 -23.15
N ARG A 27 -13.94 6.12 -22.91
CA ARG A 27 -15.27 6.71 -22.66
C ARG A 27 -15.29 7.54 -21.37
N VAL A 28 -14.65 7.08 -20.31
CA VAL A 28 -14.51 7.82 -19.05
C VAL A 28 -13.73 9.11 -19.25
N VAL A 29 -12.57 9.05 -19.93
CA VAL A 29 -11.73 10.21 -20.24
C VAL A 29 -12.47 11.19 -21.14
N LYS A 30 -13.12 10.71 -22.21
CA LYS A 30 -13.92 11.54 -23.12
C LYS A 30 -15.05 12.26 -22.40
N THR A 31 -15.71 11.58 -21.45
CA THR A 31 -16.78 12.18 -20.65
C THR A 31 -16.20 13.20 -19.67
N ALA A 32 -15.11 12.87 -18.97
CA ALA A 32 -14.42 13.78 -18.03
C ALA A 32 -13.88 15.06 -18.71
N VAL A 33 -13.39 14.95 -19.96
CA VAL A 33 -12.97 16.12 -20.76
C VAL A 33 -14.15 17.01 -21.11
N ARG A 34 -15.32 16.42 -21.44
CA ARG A 34 -16.53 17.16 -21.81
C ARG A 34 -17.24 17.78 -20.61
N THR A 35 -17.24 17.12 -19.47
CA THR A 35 -17.91 17.57 -18.23
C THR A 35 -16.93 18.18 -17.23
N ARG A 36 -15.87 18.81 -17.71
CA ARG A 36 -14.82 19.40 -16.88
C ARG A 36 -15.38 20.57 -16.05
N PRO A 37 -15.20 20.58 -14.72
CA PRO A 37 -15.55 21.74 -13.92
C PRO A 37 -14.65 22.94 -14.26
N PRO A 38 -15.15 24.18 -14.13
CA PRO A 38 -14.29 25.35 -14.22
C PRO A 38 -13.18 25.28 -13.14
N PRO A 39 -11.96 25.74 -13.44
CA PRO A 39 -10.87 25.77 -12.47
C PRO A 39 -11.30 26.55 -11.22
N ARG A 40 -11.11 25.95 -10.04
CA ARG A 40 -11.44 26.58 -8.76
C ARG A 40 -10.19 27.12 -8.07
N PRO A 41 -10.29 28.23 -7.32
CA PRO A 41 -9.17 28.69 -6.50
C PRO A 41 -8.84 27.67 -5.41
N LEU A 42 -7.58 27.66 -4.99
CA LEU A 42 -7.09 26.76 -3.95
C LEU A 42 -7.77 27.08 -2.60
N PRO A 43 -8.38 26.10 -1.91
CA PRO A 43 -8.91 26.32 -0.57
C PRO A 43 -7.81 26.74 0.41
N LYS A 44 -8.10 27.71 1.29
CA LYS A 44 -7.11 28.26 2.24
C LYS A 44 -6.48 27.18 3.13
N LYS A 45 -7.27 26.22 3.61
CA LYS A 45 -6.78 25.09 4.43
C LYS A 45 -5.81 24.21 3.66
N THR A 46 -6.14 23.87 2.41
CA THR A 46 -5.24 23.10 1.54
C THR A 46 -3.93 23.84 1.27
N GLY A 47 -3.98 25.17 1.16
CA GLY A 47 -2.78 26.01 1.10
C GLY A 47 -1.86 25.87 2.32
N GLN A 48 -2.41 25.76 3.54
CA GLN A 48 -1.63 25.55 4.75
C GLN A 48 -0.89 24.20 4.74
N GLY A 49 -1.56 23.14 4.30
CA GLY A 49 -0.94 21.82 4.11
C GLY A 49 0.17 21.83 3.06
N LEU A 50 -0.05 22.52 1.94
CA LEU A 50 0.96 22.70 0.90
C LEU A 50 2.16 23.51 1.38
N ASN A 51 1.96 24.51 2.24
CA ASN A 51 3.06 25.26 2.86
C ASN A 51 3.91 24.36 3.77
N ALA A 52 3.30 23.42 4.50
CA ALA A 52 4.04 22.44 5.29
C ALA A 52 4.90 21.51 4.41
N LEU A 53 4.35 21.03 3.28
CA LEU A 53 5.14 20.27 2.30
C LEU A 53 6.23 21.12 1.67
N PHE A 54 5.97 22.39 1.37
CA PHE A 54 6.98 23.29 0.85
C PHE A 54 8.15 23.45 1.83
N ALA A 55 7.87 23.63 3.12
CA ALA A 55 8.91 23.66 4.15
C ALA A 55 9.71 22.35 4.20
N SER A 56 9.03 21.19 4.13
CA SER A 56 9.67 19.86 4.06
C SER A 56 10.59 19.73 2.85
N ILE A 57 10.11 20.14 1.66
CA ILE A 57 10.87 20.17 0.41
C ILE A 57 12.11 21.05 0.56
N CYS A 58 11.99 22.25 1.12
CA CYS A 58 13.14 23.12 1.34
C CYS A 58 14.18 22.50 2.27
N VAL A 59 13.74 21.86 3.37
CA VAL A 59 14.62 21.19 4.33
C VAL A 59 15.35 20.02 3.66
N PHE A 60 14.63 19.12 2.99
CA PHE A 60 15.25 17.97 2.33
C PHE A 60 16.10 18.36 1.14
N PHE A 61 15.69 19.37 0.37
CA PHE A 61 16.52 19.92 -0.69
C PHE A 61 17.83 20.48 -0.12
N TYR A 62 17.76 21.30 0.94
CA TYR A 62 18.96 21.83 1.61
C TYR A 62 19.86 20.71 2.14
N LEU A 63 19.29 19.68 2.77
CA LEU A 63 20.04 18.51 3.27
C LEU A 63 20.62 17.63 2.16
N SER A 64 20.02 17.63 0.97
CA SER A 64 20.52 16.90 -0.20
C SER A 64 21.71 17.59 -0.86
N LEU A 65 21.83 18.91 -0.71
CA LEU A 65 22.92 19.64 -1.34
C LEU A 65 24.24 19.36 -0.60
N PRO A 66 25.36 19.18 -1.33
CA PRO A 66 26.69 19.03 -0.75
C PRO A 66 27.23 20.40 -0.25
N LEU A 67 26.38 21.22 0.37
CA LEU A 67 26.73 22.55 0.91
C LEU A 67 27.37 22.48 2.30
N LYS A 68 27.41 21.31 2.93
CA LYS A 68 28.24 21.06 4.11
C LYS A 68 29.70 21.01 3.67
N GLY A 69 30.24 22.21 3.42
CA GLY A 69 31.56 22.45 2.83
C GLY A 69 32.74 22.14 3.75
N SER A 70 32.64 21.22 4.70
CA SER A 70 33.85 20.69 5.32
C SER A 70 34.41 19.59 4.41
N VAL A 71 35.67 19.74 3.99
CA VAL A 71 36.42 18.68 3.31
C VAL A 71 36.51 17.43 4.21
N GLU A 72 36.25 17.55 5.51
CA GLU A 72 36.13 16.46 6.49
C GLU A 72 34.88 15.58 6.31
N ASP A 73 33.83 16.11 5.65
CA ASP A 73 32.62 15.35 5.33
C ASP A 73 32.75 14.60 4.00
N HIS A 74 33.90 14.66 3.33
CA HIS A 74 34.13 14.02 2.04
C HIS A 74 34.97 12.75 2.21
N ASN A 75 34.83 11.82 1.27
CA ASN A 75 35.59 10.57 1.33
C ASN A 75 37.08 10.82 1.11
N ILE A 76 37.89 10.64 2.17
CA ILE A 76 39.35 10.79 2.13
C ILE A 76 40.03 9.99 1.01
N PHE A 77 39.51 8.82 0.63
CA PHE A 77 40.12 8.02 -0.43
C PHE A 77 39.84 8.59 -1.83
N VAL A 78 38.69 9.23 -2.02
CA VAL A 78 38.36 9.92 -3.27
C VAL A 78 39.16 11.21 -3.40
N ILE A 79 39.23 12.00 -2.33
CA ILE A 79 39.97 13.27 -2.33
C ILE A 79 41.46 13.02 -2.60
N THR A 80 42.05 12.03 -1.93
CA THR A 80 43.47 11.67 -2.13
C THR A 80 43.72 10.80 -3.36
N GLN A 81 42.68 10.44 -4.13
CA GLN A 81 42.73 9.51 -5.26
C GLN A 81 43.48 8.20 -4.94
N SER A 82 43.26 7.68 -3.73
CA SER A 82 44.00 6.55 -3.18
C SER A 82 43.19 5.25 -3.23
N ARG A 83 43.92 4.13 -3.29
CA ARG A 83 43.32 2.78 -3.23
C ARG A 83 42.95 2.44 -1.80
N LEU A 84 41.93 1.61 -1.60
CA LEU A 84 41.54 1.19 -0.24
C LEU A 84 42.62 0.35 0.47
N THR A 85 43.57 -0.23 -0.26
CA THR A 85 44.68 -1.04 0.27
C THR A 85 45.92 -0.21 0.64
N MET A 86 45.92 1.09 0.34
CA MET A 86 47.08 1.96 0.57
C MET A 86 47.48 2.02 2.05
N PRO A 87 48.77 2.00 2.43
CA PRO A 87 49.17 2.11 3.84
C PRO A 87 48.63 3.38 4.50
N THR A 88 48.18 3.26 5.76
CA THR A 88 47.50 4.36 6.49
C THR A 88 48.39 5.61 6.56
N ASP A 89 49.67 5.46 6.89
CA ASP A 89 50.58 6.62 7.00
C ASP A 89 50.72 7.39 5.69
N THR A 90 50.79 6.67 4.56
CA THR A 90 50.87 7.30 3.24
C THR A 90 49.56 7.95 2.80
N LEU A 91 48.42 7.43 3.24
CA LEU A 91 47.11 8.04 2.98
C LEU A 91 46.99 9.37 3.72
N PHE A 92 47.35 9.39 5.00
CA PHE A 92 47.24 10.57 5.84
C PHE A 92 48.34 11.61 5.54
N SER A 93 49.52 11.22 5.07
CA SER A 93 50.51 12.19 4.55
C SER A 93 50.01 12.89 3.28
N ARG A 94 49.32 12.17 2.39
CA ARG A 94 48.64 12.77 1.23
C ARG A 94 47.48 13.67 1.62
N LEU A 95 46.69 13.26 2.62
CA LEU A 95 45.59 14.07 3.13
C LEU A 95 46.13 15.38 3.74
N ALA A 96 47.21 15.32 4.52
CA ALA A 96 47.85 16.50 5.09
C ALA A 96 48.22 17.54 4.03
N MET A 97 48.76 17.10 2.87
CA MET A 97 49.09 18.00 1.75
C MET A 97 47.87 18.70 1.12
N LEU A 98 46.66 18.17 1.31
CA LEU A 98 45.41 18.74 0.79
C LEU A 98 44.68 19.60 1.83
N ARG A 99 45.14 19.61 3.08
CA ARG A 99 44.59 20.44 4.15
C ARG A 99 45.25 21.81 4.19
N ASP A 100 44.53 22.78 4.71
CA ASP A 100 45.06 24.12 4.96
C ASP A 100 46.28 24.01 5.89
N HIS A 101 47.36 24.72 5.53
CA HIS A 101 48.64 24.72 6.23
C HIS A 101 49.42 23.38 6.25
N GLY A 102 48.98 22.35 5.53
CA GLY A 102 49.71 21.08 5.45
C GLY A 102 49.60 20.22 6.72
N VAL A 103 48.64 20.52 7.61
CA VAL A 103 48.50 19.88 8.93
C VAL A 103 47.19 19.08 8.98
N LEU A 104 47.24 17.91 9.63
CA LEU A 104 46.07 17.07 9.87
C LEU A 104 45.16 17.71 10.93
N THR A 105 43.85 17.68 10.72
CA THR A 105 42.91 18.13 11.75
C THR A 105 42.80 17.08 12.86
N SER A 106 42.31 17.47 14.04
CA SER A 106 42.12 16.53 15.17
C SER A 106 41.20 15.36 14.81
N VAL A 107 40.23 15.59 13.93
CA VAL A 107 39.34 14.56 13.37
C VAL A 107 40.11 13.61 12.47
N ASP A 108 41.00 14.12 11.61
CA ASP A 108 41.85 13.31 10.75
C ASP A 108 42.82 12.45 11.57
N GLU A 109 43.39 12.98 12.66
CA GLU A 109 44.25 12.22 13.57
C GLU A 109 43.49 11.10 14.29
N ALA A 110 42.27 11.40 14.78
CA ALA A 110 41.40 10.39 15.36
C ALA A 110 41.05 9.30 14.34
N LEU A 111 40.79 9.69 13.08
CA LEU A 111 40.48 8.76 12.00
C LEU A 111 41.69 7.89 11.61
N ARG A 112 42.90 8.47 11.62
CA ARG A 112 44.16 7.73 11.38
C ARG A 112 44.32 6.59 12.37
N SER A 113 44.01 6.81 13.64
CA SER A 113 44.08 5.77 14.68
C SER A 113 43.12 4.60 14.46
N LYS A 114 42.00 4.83 13.76
CA LYS A 114 40.95 3.83 13.51
C LYS A 114 41.10 3.10 12.18
N LEU A 115 41.68 3.71 11.14
CA LEU A 115 41.78 3.11 9.80
C LEU A 115 42.99 2.16 9.62
N THR A 116 43.28 1.34 10.61
CA THR A 116 44.41 0.39 10.61
C THR A 116 44.13 -0.89 9.83
N SER A 117 42.88 -1.37 9.85
CA SER A 117 42.48 -2.64 9.22
C SER A 117 41.65 -2.44 7.94
N PRO A 118 41.70 -3.37 6.98
CA PRO A 118 40.87 -3.31 5.77
C PRO A 118 39.37 -3.38 6.10
N THR A 119 38.98 -4.13 7.14
CA THR A 119 37.59 -4.22 7.62
C THR A 119 37.07 -2.85 8.08
N LEU A 120 37.85 -2.11 8.86
CA LEU A 120 37.46 -0.78 9.33
C LEU A 120 37.36 0.24 8.17
N ARG A 121 38.17 0.08 7.12
CA ARG A 121 38.07 0.89 5.90
C ARG A 121 36.79 0.60 5.11
N GLN A 122 36.30 -0.65 5.09
CA GLN A 122 35.00 -0.98 4.50
C GLN A 122 33.84 -0.41 5.33
N ILE A 123 33.92 -0.50 6.66
CA ILE A 123 32.95 0.09 7.59
C ILE A 123 32.90 1.62 7.39
N TYR A 124 34.05 2.26 7.23
CA TYR A 124 34.16 3.69 6.90
C TYR A 124 33.43 4.05 5.60
N LEU A 125 33.59 3.27 4.52
CA LEU A 125 32.89 3.51 3.24
C LEU A 125 31.37 3.32 3.33
N ARG A 126 30.91 2.46 4.25
CA ARG A 126 29.49 2.12 4.44
C ARG A 126 28.75 3.07 5.37
N PHE A 127 29.33 3.39 6.53
CA PHE A 127 28.66 4.16 7.60
C PHE A 127 29.25 5.55 7.84
N GLY A 128 30.37 5.88 7.20
CA GLY A 128 31.01 7.19 7.27
C GLY A 128 31.88 7.42 8.51
N PRO A 129 32.61 8.55 8.56
CA PRO A 129 33.57 8.87 9.61
C PRO A 129 32.92 9.04 10.99
N ARG A 130 31.77 9.72 11.08
CA ARG A 130 31.11 10.01 12.37
C ARG A 130 30.69 8.74 13.11
N THR A 131 30.22 7.73 12.38
CA THR A 131 29.85 6.43 12.95
C THR A 131 31.07 5.71 13.49
N LEU A 132 32.19 5.74 12.75
CA LEU A 132 33.43 5.09 13.14
C LEU A 132 34.11 5.76 14.35
N LEU A 133 34.04 7.08 14.45
CA LEU A 133 34.68 7.86 15.52
C LEU A 133 33.85 7.91 16.81
N ASN A 134 32.53 8.10 16.69
CA ASN A 134 31.68 8.40 17.85
C ASN A 134 31.02 7.15 18.47
N CYS A 135 31.07 5.99 17.80
CA CYS A 135 30.48 4.79 18.38
C CYS A 135 31.38 4.22 19.49
N THR A 136 30.88 4.21 20.73
CA THR A 136 31.60 3.75 21.92
C THR A 136 31.53 2.25 22.16
N PHE A 137 30.49 1.58 21.65
CA PHE A 137 30.23 0.15 21.85
C PHE A 137 30.51 -0.71 20.60
N CYS A 138 30.99 -0.10 19.52
CA CYS A 138 31.20 -0.81 18.26
C CYS A 138 32.52 -1.59 18.26
N HIS A 139 32.47 -2.83 17.77
CA HIS A 139 33.62 -3.71 17.66
C HIS A 139 33.96 -3.99 16.19
N PRO A 140 35.24 -3.94 15.76
CA PRO A 140 35.63 -4.18 14.37
C PRO A 140 35.16 -5.54 13.79
N ASP A 141 35.03 -6.55 14.64
CA ASP A 141 34.61 -7.91 14.25
C ASP A 141 33.09 -8.03 14.08
N ASP A 142 32.32 -7.13 14.70
CA ASP A 142 30.86 -7.12 14.63
C ASP A 142 30.34 -5.91 13.84
N THR A 143 30.03 -6.12 12.57
CA THR A 143 29.43 -5.08 11.71
C THR A 143 28.03 -4.65 12.18
N PHE A 144 27.31 -5.51 12.91
CA PHE A 144 25.97 -5.20 13.40
C PHE A 144 25.99 -4.08 14.45
N SER A 145 27.01 -4.04 15.30
CA SER A 145 27.20 -2.96 16.28
C SER A 145 27.22 -1.56 15.62
N TYR A 146 27.93 -1.41 14.49
CA TYR A 146 27.97 -0.16 13.72
C TYR A 146 26.64 0.16 13.05
N LEU A 147 25.94 -0.85 12.53
CA LEU A 147 24.62 -0.68 11.94
C LEU A 147 23.62 -0.16 12.97
N LEU A 148 23.63 -0.71 14.19
CA LEU A 148 22.73 -0.33 15.27
C LEU A 148 22.95 1.13 15.73
N TYR A 149 24.20 1.58 15.74
CA TYR A 149 24.52 3.00 16.01
C TYR A 149 24.11 3.92 14.86
N HIS A 150 24.33 3.49 13.61
CA HIS A 150 24.10 4.32 12.43
C HIS A 150 22.62 4.56 12.13
N LEU A 151 21.82 3.50 12.21
CA LEU A 151 20.46 3.44 11.68
C LEU A 151 19.48 4.45 12.31
N PRO A 152 19.42 4.65 13.64
CA PRO A 152 18.44 5.54 14.26
C PRO A 152 18.56 7.00 13.78
N ILE A 153 19.78 7.53 13.71
CA ILE A 153 20.01 8.95 13.44
C ILE A 153 20.12 9.24 11.94
N ASN A 154 20.80 8.38 11.18
CA ASN A 154 21.13 8.67 9.78
C ASN A 154 20.06 8.18 8.78
N VAL A 155 19.24 7.21 9.17
CA VAL A 155 18.23 6.57 8.30
C VAL A 155 16.83 6.78 8.84
N LEU A 156 16.57 6.36 10.08
CA LEU A 156 15.22 6.36 10.64
C LEU A 156 14.71 7.77 10.92
N LEU A 157 15.54 8.64 11.51
CA LEU A 157 15.14 10.01 11.86
C LEU A 157 14.66 10.84 10.64
N PRO A 158 15.38 10.88 9.49
CA PRO A 158 14.87 11.52 8.27
C PRO A 158 13.50 11.00 7.82
N HIS A 159 13.27 9.68 7.88
CA HIS A 159 12.00 9.08 7.48
C HIS A 159 10.88 9.34 8.49
N LEU A 160 11.16 9.35 9.78
CA LEU A 160 10.17 9.73 10.80
C LEU A 160 9.76 11.19 10.63
N PHE A 161 10.72 12.09 10.38
CA PHE A 161 10.43 13.48 10.07
C PHE A 161 9.60 13.63 8.79
N HIS A 162 9.94 12.88 7.73
CA HIS A 162 9.19 12.84 6.48
C HIS A 162 7.73 12.40 6.69
N VAL A 163 7.52 11.27 7.37
CA VAL A 163 6.19 10.75 7.71
C VAL A 163 5.40 11.75 8.55
N PHE A 164 6.06 12.45 9.49
CA PHE A 164 5.44 13.50 10.27
C PHE A 164 4.97 14.68 9.40
N CYS A 165 5.83 15.20 8.52
CA CYS A 165 5.48 16.28 7.58
C CYS A 165 4.31 15.89 6.65
N LEU A 166 4.36 14.68 6.08
CA LEU A 166 3.27 14.14 5.27
C LEU A 166 1.98 13.97 6.08
N GLY A 167 2.10 13.51 7.33
CA GLY A 167 1.00 13.35 8.26
C GLY A 167 0.31 14.66 8.60
N LEU A 168 1.07 15.76 8.78
CA LEU A 168 0.50 17.09 8.95
C LEU A 168 -0.15 17.60 7.67
N ALA A 169 0.54 17.48 6.53
CA ALA A 169 0.07 17.97 5.25
C ALA A 169 -1.20 17.27 4.73
N THR A 170 -1.40 16.00 5.10
CA THR A 170 -2.58 15.22 4.73
C THR A 170 -3.60 15.08 5.86
N SER A 171 -3.44 15.82 6.97
CA SER A 171 -4.41 15.81 8.06
C SER A 171 -5.66 16.59 7.67
N GLU A 172 -6.84 16.02 7.90
CA GLU A 172 -8.13 16.68 7.61
C GLU A 172 -8.32 17.96 8.43
N SER A 173 -7.89 17.94 9.69
CA SER A 173 -8.03 19.07 10.62
C SER A 173 -7.24 20.31 10.18
N ILE A 174 -6.06 20.10 9.59
CA ILE A 174 -5.13 21.16 9.19
C ILE A 174 -5.35 21.53 7.72
N SER A 175 -5.33 20.54 6.84
CA SER A 175 -5.23 20.75 5.39
C SER A 175 -6.56 20.60 4.64
N GLY A 176 -7.62 20.19 5.34
CA GLY A 176 -8.94 19.96 4.77
C GLY A 176 -9.11 18.58 4.13
N PHE A 177 -10.26 18.40 3.47
CA PHE A 177 -10.69 17.09 2.98
C PHE A 177 -9.91 16.62 1.75
N GLU A 178 -9.57 17.52 0.82
CA GLU A 178 -8.92 17.13 -0.43
C GLU A 178 -7.57 16.42 -0.21
N PRO A 179 -6.65 16.93 0.64
CA PRO A 179 -5.41 16.24 0.96
C PRO A 179 -5.62 14.97 1.79
N SER A 180 -6.66 14.92 2.63
CA SER A 180 -6.97 13.78 3.50
C SER A 180 -7.20 12.48 2.71
N ARG A 181 -7.80 12.58 1.51
CA ARG A 181 -8.01 11.42 0.62
C ARG A 181 -6.71 10.73 0.18
N TRP A 182 -5.60 11.47 0.11
CA TRP A 182 -4.30 10.95 -0.29
C TRP A 182 -3.51 10.36 0.89
N ARG A 183 -3.93 10.62 2.14
CA ARG A 183 -3.21 10.26 3.36
C ARG A 183 -2.74 8.81 3.38
N THR A 184 -3.65 7.85 3.19
CA THR A 184 -3.33 6.43 3.28
C THR A 184 -2.32 6.01 2.21
N GLN A 185 -2.51 6.45 0.96
CA GLN A 185 -1.61 6.11 -0.16
C GLN A 185 -0.22 6.70 0.06
N VAL A 186 -0.17 7.99 0.43
CA VAL A 186 1.06 8.74 0.67
C VAL A 186 1.86 8.15 1.83
N LEU A 187 1.20 7.83 2.96
CA LEU A 187 1.86 7.23 4.13
C LEU A 187 2.35 5.81 3.85
N LEU A 188 1.58 4.99 3.11
CA LEU A 188 2.03 3.65 2.71
C LEU A 188 3.25 3.73 1.78
N CYS A 189 3.24 4.65 0.81
CA CYS A 189 4.39 4.86 -0.06
C CYS A 189 5.62 5.39 0.71
N ALA A 190 5.44 6.27 1.69
CA ALA A 190 6.52 6.76 2.55
C ALA A 190 7.11 5.62 3.40
N LEU A 191 6.28 4.75 3.96
CA LEU A 191 6.73 3.58 4.71
C LEU A 191 7.48 2.57 3.81
N ALA A 192 7.01 2.38 2.58
CA ALA A 192 7.68 1.53 1.60
C ALA A 192 9.05 2.11 1.24
N LEU A 193 9.15 3.44 1.02
CA LEU A 193 10.41 4.12 0.74
C LEU A 193 11.40 3.96 1.90
N ALA A 194 10.93 4.14 3.14
CA ALA A 194 11.74 3.92 4.34
C ALA A 194 12.22 2.46 4.46
N SER A 195 11.37 1.50 4.15
CA SER A 195 11.72 0.08 4.17
C SER A 195 12.80 -0.26 3.15
N VAL A 196 12.72 0.31 1.95
CA VAL A 196 13.74 0.13 0.91
C VAL A 196 15.09 0.71 1.35
N ASP A 197 15.11 1.91 1.92
CA ASP A 197 16.35 2.54 2.37
C ASP A 197 16.99 1.80 3.56
N ILE A 198 16.18 1.31 4.50
CA ILE A 198 16.64 0.42 5.56
C ILE A 198 17.25 -0.85 4.94
N ALA A 199 16.55 -1.50 4.02
CA ALA A 199 17.04 -2.73 3.37
C ALA A 199 18.37 -2.52 2.63
N ILE A 200 18.53 -1.39 1.92
CA ILE A 200 19.80 -1.04 1.27
C ILE A 200 20.89 -0.85 2.32
N THR A 201 20.61 -0.10 3.39
CA THR A 201 21.59 0.17 4.45
C THR A 201 22.01 -1.10 5.21
N THR A 202 21.10 -2.07 5.38
CA THR A 202 21.37 -3.32 6.12
C THR A 202 22.07 -4.37 5.26
N THR A 203 21.73 -4.48 3.97
CA THR A 203 22.21 -5.57 3.10
C THR A 203 23.45 -5.21 2.29
N TYR A 204 23.66 -3.92 1.99
CA TYR A 204 24.73 -3.54 1.07
C TYR A 204 26.10 -3.56 1.74
N SER A 205 27.01 -4.35 1.18
CA SER A 205 28.45 -4.33 1.48
C SER A 205 29.22 -3.79 0.27
N PRO A 206 30.09 -2.77 0.42
CA PRO A 206 30.90 -2.27 -0.69
C PRO A 206 31.85 -3.37 -1.20
N ILE A 207 31.66 -3.78 -2.45
CA ILE A 207 32.62 -4.66 -3.14
C ILE A 207 33.81 -3.80 -3.53
N VAL A 208 34.99 -4.14 -3.00
CA VAL A 208 36.20 -3.36 -3.25
C VAL A 208 37.20 -4.23 -4.00
N ASN A 209 37.52 -3.82 -5.22
CA ASN A 209 38.63 -4.42 -5.96
C ASN A 209 39.96 -3.80 -5.49
N PRO A 210 40.98 -4.59 -5.14
CA PRO A 210 42.27 -4.08 -4.67
C PRO A 210 43.02 -3.23 -5.73
N ASN A 211 42.68 -3.38 -7.01
CA ASN A 211 43.39 -2.73 -8.12
C ASN A 211 42.75 -1.41 -8.58
N THR A 212 41.56 -1.07 -8.09
CA THR A 212 40.84 0.15 -8.50
C THR A 212 40.95 1.25 -7.43
N PRO A 213 40.82 2.53 -7.82
CA PRO A 213 40.58 3.61 -6.86
C PRO A 213 39.41 3.27 -5.95
N ALA A 214 39.45 3.74 -4.69
CA ALA A 214 38.36 3.46 -3.77
C ALA A 214 37.05 4.07 -4.29
N PRO A 215 35.92 3.35 -4.17
CA PRO A 215 34.63 3.90 -4.58
C PRO A 215 34.25 5.08 -3.69
N ALA A 216 33.37 5.94 -4.20
CA ALA A 216 32.87 7.10 -3.47
C ALA A 216 32.26 6.76 -2.11
N GLY A 217 31.82 5.52 -1.92
CA GLY A 217 31.24 5.00 -0.67
C GLY A 217 29.73 5.19 -0.64
N ILE A 218 29.03 4.20 -0.08
CA ILE A 218 27.56 4.22 -0.02
C ILE A 218 27.07 5.27 0.96
N PHE A 219 27.84 5.55 2.02
CA PHE A 219 27.43 6.53 3.03
C PHE A 219 27.09 7.89 2.39
N TRP A 220 27.99 8.44 1.58
CA TRP A 220 27.79 9.73 0.92
C TRP A 220 26.70 9.67 -0.14
N LEU A 221 26.71 8.63 -0.99
CA LEU A 221 25.71 8.45 -2.04
C LEU A 221 24.31 8.30 -1.45
N SER A 222 24.14 7.45 -0.44
CA SER A 222 22.86 7.21 0.24
C SER A 222 22.39 8.45 0.99
N SER A 223 23.27 9.21 1.62
CA SER A 223 22.91 10.46 2.30
C SER A 223 22.30 11.46 1.32
N THR A 224 22.95 11.70 0.17
CA THR A 224 22.43 12.61 -0.87
C THR A 224 21.16 12.07 -1.51
N LEU A 225 21.16 10.81 -1.93
CA LEU A 225 20.05 10.19 -2.65
C LEU A 225 18.80 10.05 -1.78
N ARG A 226 18.95 9.74 -0.48
CA ARG A 226 17.84 9.69 0.49
C ARG A 226 17.10 11.01 0.53
N TYR A 227 17.79 12.11 0.83
CA TYR A 227 17.14 13.42 0.92
C TYR A 227 16.57 13.89 -0.42
N LEU A 228 17.22 13.58 -1.54
CA LEU A 228 16.70 13.86 -2.87
C LEU A 228 15.42 13.07 -3.18
N CYS A 229 15.38 11.77 -2.87
CA CYS A 229 14.20 10.93 -3.04
C CYS A 229 13.03 11.43 -2.18
N LEU A 230 13.28 11.81 -0.92
CA LEU A 230 12.26 12.38 -0.04
C LEU A 230 11.74 13.72 -0.57
N CYS A 231 12.65 14.59 -1.03
CA CYS A 231 12.30 15.87 -1.65
C CYS A 231 11.44 15.68 -2.91
N LEU A 232 11.82 14.76 -3.80
CA LEU A 232 11.06 14.45 -5.02
C LEU A 232 9.68 13.87 -4.69
N PHE A 233 9.61 13.01 -3.67
CA PHE A 233 8.35 12.44 -3.21
C PHE A 233 7.40 13.51 -2.67
N ASP A 234 7.91 14.44 -1.84
CA ASP A 234 7.13 15.56 -1.31
C ASP A 234 6.68 16.50 -2.42
N ALA A 235 7.54 16.80 -3.39
CA ALA A 235 7.19 17.62 -4.54
C ALA A 235 6.10 16.97 -5.40
N ALA A 236 6.21 15.66 -5.66
CA ALA A 236 5.19 14.90 -6.38
C ALA A 236 3.85 14.89 -5.61
N THR A 237 3.90 14.67 -4.30
CA THR A 237 2.70 14.66 -3.44
C THR A 237 2.04 16.04 -3.39
N ALA A 238 2.83 17.11 -3.21
CA ALA A 238 2.34 18.49 -3.25
C ALA A 238 1.70 18.82 -4.60
N PHE A 239 2.31 18.38 -5.71
CA PHE A 239 1.74 18.54 -7.05
C PHE A 239 0.40 17.80 -7.20
N LEU A 240 0.30 16.55 -6.75
CA LEU A 240 -0.94 15.76 -6.81
C LEU A 240 -2.06 16.38 -5.96
N ILE A 241 -1.73 16.86 -4.77
CA ILE A 241 -2.68 17.58 -3.90
C ILE A 241 -3.13 18.88 -4.57
N TYR A 242 -2.21 19.68 -5.11
CA TYR A 242 -2.55 20.91 -5.83
C TYR A 242 -3.40 20.64 -7.08
N ALA A 243 -3.05 19.62 -7.86
CA ALA A 243 -3.76 19.23 -9.07
C ALA A 243 -5.18 18.76 -8.79
N SER A 244 -5.37 17.94 -7.74
CA SER A 244 -6.68 17.47 -7.30
C SER A 244 -7.50 18.59 -6.65
N ALA A 245 -6.88 19.47 -5.87
CA ALA A 245 -7.57 20.57 -5.21
C ALA A 245 -8.05 21.64 -6.21
N THR A 246 -7.29 21.96 -7.26
CA THR A 246 -7.68 22.98 -8.24
C THR A 246 -8.59 22.47 -9.37
N GLY A 247 -8.73 21.15 -9.51
CA GLY A 247 -9.52 20.53 -10.59
C GLY A 247 -9.01 20.85 -12.00
N ARG A 248 -7.76 21.34 -12.11
CA ARG A 248 -7.21 21.85 -13.37
C ARG A 248 -6.76 20.72 -14.30
N PHE A 249 -6.44 19.55 -13.76
CA PHE A 249 -5.92 18.41 -14.53
C PHE A 249 -6.96 17.30 -14.71
N LEU A 250 -7.14 16.86 -15.95
CA LEU A 250 -8.19 15.92 -16.41
C LEU A 250 -8.20 14.57 -15.67
N LEU A 251 -7.05 14.11 -15.18
CA LEU A 251 -6.89 12.83 -14.49
C LEU A 251 -7.33 12.88 -13.03
N PHE A 252 -7.43 14.08 -12.44
CA PHE A 252 -7.65 14.28 -11.01
C PHE A 252 -8.92 15.09 -10.70
N SER A 253 -9.60 15.60 -11.72
CA SER A 253 -10.90 16.25 -11.60
C SER A 253 -11.99 15.21 -11.33
N ALA A 254 -12.55 15.23 -10.11
CA ALA A 254 -13.85 14.63 -9.86
C ALA A 254 -14.90 15.30 -10.79
N PRO A 255 -15.93 14.57 -11.26
CA PRO A 255 -16.94 15.12 -12.16
C PRO A 255 -17.56 16.40 -11.57
N ALA A 256 -17.82 17.38 -12.45
CA ALA A 256 -18.10 18.80 -12.14
C ALA A 256 -19.22 19.12 -11.12
N ASN A 257 -19.97 18.12 -10.64
CA ASN A 257 -21.17 18.29 -9.81
C ASN A 257 -20.94 17.89 -8.34
N ALA A 258 -19.68 17.81 -7.91
CA ALA A 258 -19.32 17.43 -6.56
C ALA A 258 -18.59 18.59 -5.89
N ASP A 259 -19.34 19.52 -5.29
CA ASP A 259 -18.77 20.17 -4.11
C ASP A 259 -18.31 19.06 -3.17
N PRO A 260 -17.09 19.11 -2.62
CA PRO A 260 -16.57 18.06 -1.74
C PRO A 260 -17.51 17.83 -0.55
N GLU A 261 -18.17 18.89 -0.09
CA GLU A 261 -19.21 18.82 0.95
C GLU A 261 -20.50 18.15 0.46
N LEU A 262 -20.93 18.39 -0.78
CA LEU A 262 -22.07 17.66 -1.37
C LEU A 262 -21.74 16.20 -1.61
N ALA A 263 -20.51 15.87 -1.99
CA ALA A 263 -20.06 14.49 -2.12
C ALA A 263 -20.07 13.78 -0.77
N ARG A 264 -19.60 14.44 0.29
CA ARG A 264 -19.68 13.94 1.68
C ARG A 264 -21.12 13.68 2.10
N ARG A 265 -22.00 14.67 1.93
CA ARG A 265 -23.44 14.53 2.21
C ARG A 265 -24.05 13.39 1.42
N ARG A 266 -23.73 13.24 0.13
CA ARG A 266 -24.24 12.13 -0.68
C ARG A 266 -23.75 10.77 -0.18
N THR A 267 -22.48 10.65 0.22
CA THR A 267 -21.97 9.39 0.78
C THR A 267 -22.59 9.08 2.13
N GLU A 268 -22.78 10.07 2.99
CA GLU A 268 -23.46 9.90 4.28
C GLU A 268 -24.94 9.55 4.09
N GLU A 269 -25.63 10.20 3.15
CA GLU A 269 -27.00 9.88 2.75
C GLU A 269 -27.12 8.46 2.17
N LEU A 270 -26.14 8.01 1.38
CA LEU A 270 -26.14 6.65 0.85
C LEU A 270 -25.88 5.61 1.96
N LEU A 271 -24.94 5.88 2.86
CA LEU A 271 -24.66 4.99 3.99
C LEU A 271 -25.83 4.92 4.96
N THR A 272 -26.48 6.05 5.25
CA THR A 272 -27.67 6.09 6.10
C THR A 272 -28.84 5.38 5.44
N LYS A 273 -29.11 5.58 4.15
CA LYS A 273 -30.13 4.84 3.40
C LYS A 273 -29.85 3.34 3.37
N ALA A 274 -28.60 2.94 3.13
CA ALA A 274 -28.20 1.53 3.14
C ALA A 274 -28.43 0.91 4.53
N ASN A 275 -28.02 1.59 5.60
CA ASN A 275 -28.20 1.11 6.97
C ASN A 275 -29.70 1.01 7.34
N LEU A 276 -30.51 2.00 6.95
CA LEU A 276 -31.96 1.97 7.14
C LEU A 276 -32.59 0.81 6.38
N SER A 277 -32.21 0.60 5.12
CA SER A 277 -32.71 -0.53 4.32
C SER A 277 -32.34 -1.89 4.92
N LEU A 278 -31.14 -2.00 5.50
CA LEU A 278 -30.68 -3.20 6.18
C LEU A 278 -31.49 -3.45 7.46
N GLN A 279 -31.73 -2.41 8.26
CA GLN A 279 -32.57 -2.49 9.46
C GLN A 279 -34.00 -2.89 9.13
N LEU A 280 -34.61 -2.29 8.10
CA LEU A 280 -35.96 -2.68 7.63
C LEU A 280 -35.99 -4.14 7.20
N THR A 281 -35.00 -4.57 6.40
CA THR A 281 -34.91 -5.96 5.95
C THR A 281 -34.76 -6.92 7.14
N GLN A 282 -33.94 -6.56 8.13
CA GLN A 282 -33.78 -7.34 9.36
C GLN A 282 -35.09 -7.43 10.15
N THR A 283 -35.86 -6.35 10.27
CA THR A 283 -37.17 -6.37 10.94
C THR A 283 -38.19 -7.22 10.20
N SER A 284 -38.24 -7.13 8.87
CA SER A 284 -39.13 -7.95 8.03
C SER A 284 -38.78 -9.44 8.12
N LEU A 285 -37.50 -9.79 8.11
CA LEU A 285 -37.05 -11.16 8.30
C LEU A 285 -37.41 -11.72 9.68
N ARG A 286 -37.26 -10.90 10.73
CA ARG A 286 -37.70 -11.28 12.08
C ARG A 286 -39.22 -11.47 12.15
N ALA A 287 -39.99 -10.56 11.57
CA ALA A 287 -41.44 -10.66 11.53
C ALA A 287 -41.89 -11.92 10.77
N TYR A 288 -41.27 -12.21 9.61
CA TYR A 288 -41.52 -13.43 8.85
C TYR A 288 -41.18 -14.70 9.65
N SER A 289 -40.03 -14.72 10.33
CA SER A 289 -39.63 -15.85 11.19
C SER A 289 -40.63 -16.08 12.33
N ILE A 290 -41.09 -15.00 12.99
CA ILE A 290 -42.10 -15.10 14.05
C ILE A 290 -43.43 -15.60 13.48
N ALA A 291 -43.87 -15.05 12.34
CA ALA A 291 -45.11 -15.46 11.68
C ALA A 291 -45.06 -16.95 11.30
N ARG A 292 -43.97 -17.42 10.68
CA ARG A 292 -43.77 -18.83 10.34
C ARG A 292 -43.74 -19.74 11.57
N ASN A 293 -43.07 -19.32 12.64
CA ASN A 293 -43.08 -20.07 13.88
C ASN A 293 -44.48 -20.12 14.52
N ALA A 294 -45.26 -19.03 14.42
CA ALA A 294 -46.62 -18.98 14.93
C ALA A 294 -47.59 -19.85 14.09
N THR A 295 -47.46 -19.86 12.76
CA THR A 295 -48.28 -20.72 11.88
C THR A 295 -48.01 -22.19 12.13
N VAL A 296 -46.73 -22.60 12.22
CA VAL A 296 -46.37 -24.01 12.48
C VAL A 296 -46.84 -24.49 13.86
N ARG A 297 -46.87 -23.60 14.86
CA ARG A 297 -47.32 -23.94 16.23
C ARG A 297 -48.83 -23.98 16.39
N ASN A 298 -49.60 -23.35 15.50
CA ASN A 298 -51.06 -23.33 15.57
C ASN A 298 -51.64 -24.37 14.60
N PRO A 299 -52.36 -25.41 15.07
CA PRO A 299 -52.82 -26.51 14.23
C PRO A 299 -53.79 -26.07 13.12
N THR A 300 -54.63 -25.05 13.36
CA THR A 300 -55.59 -24.58 12.34
C THR A 300 -54.90 -23.77 11.24
N LEU A 301 -53.93 -22.92 11.60
CA LEU A 301 -53.16 -22.15 10.61
C LEU A 301 -52.21 -23.05 9.81
N LYS A 302 -51.61 -24.05 10.46
CA LYS A 302 -50.78 -25.05 9.79
C LYS A 302 -51.58 -25.86 8.78
N ALA A 303 -52.79 -26.31 9.13
CA ALA A 303 -53.64 -27.06 8.20
C ALA A 303 -53.98 -26.25 6.94
N GLY A 304 -54.22 -24.94 7.09
CA GLY A 304 -54.45 -24.06 5.94
C GLY A 304 -53.20 -23.81 5.08
N ASP A 305 -52.01 -23.68 5.69
CA ASP A 305 -50.74 -23.59 4.95
C ASP A 305 -50.47 -24.90 4.19
N ASP A 306 -50.63 -26.06 4.84
CA ASP A 306 -50.46 -27.38 4.24
C ASP A 306 -51.46 -27.60 3.07
N GLU A 307 -52.73 -27.20 3.22
CA GLU A 307 -53.74 -27.23 2.15
C GLU A 307 -53.35 -26.33 0.97
N TYR A 308 -52.89 -25.10 1.24
CA TYR A 308 -52.43 -24.17 0.21
C TYR A 308 -51.28 -24.76 -0.60
N TRP A 309 -50.23 -25.26 0.06
CA TRP A 309 -49.07 -25.86 -0.63
C TRP A 309 -49.46 -27.13 -1.39
N THR A 310 -50.33 -27.97 -0.83
CA THR A 310 -50.86 -29.15 -1.53
C THR A 310 -51.61 -28.74 -2.80
N ARG A 311 -52.39 -27.67 -2.74
CA ARG A 311 -53.11 -27.14 -3.89
C ARG A 311 -52.16 -26.56 -4.95
N VAL A 312 -51.15 -25.78 -4.55
CA VAL A 312 -50.13 -25.23 -5.47
C VAL A 312 -49.43 -26.37 -6.21
N VAL A 313 -48.96 -27.38 -5.48
CA VAL A 313 -48.32 -28.57 -6.07
C VAL A 313 -49.28 -29.31 -7.01
N SER A 314 -50.55 -29.47 -6.64
CA SER A 314 -51.53 -30.15 -7.50
C SER A 314 -51.85 -29.38 -8.79
N VAL A 315 -51.83 -28.03 -8.74
CA VAL A 315 -52.12 -27.15 -9.87
C VAL A 315 -50.91 -27.04 -10.80
N GLU A 316 -49.70 -26.94 -10.23
CA GLU A 316 -48.45 -26.93 -10.98
C GLU A 316 -48.20 -28.30 -11.66
N GLY A 317 -48.67 -29.38 -11.05
CA GLY A 317 -48.72 -30.71 -11.67
C GLY A 317 -49.74 -30.86 -12.80
N THR A 318 -50.86 -30.11 -12.78
CA THR A 318 -51.87 -30.17 -13.85
C THR A 318 -51.58 -29.27 -15.05
N GLN A 319 -50.71 -28.26 -14.92
CA GLN A 319 -50.29 -27.37 -16.02
C GLN A 319 -49.03 -27.84 -16.77
N GLY A 320 -48.54 -29.05 -16.52
CA GLY A 320 -47.54 -29.71 -17.38
C GLY A 320 -46.08 -29.30 -17.17
N TYR A 321 -45.72 -28.68 -16.03
CA TYR A 321 -44.32 -28.38 -15.68
C TYR A 321 -43.80 -29.15 -14.46
N GLY A 322 -44.65 -29.92 -13.78
CA GLY A 322 -44.28 -30.76 -12.63
C GLY A 322 -45.15 -32.01 -12.56
N ASP A 323 -45.17 -32.80 -13.63
CA ASP A 323 -45.88 -34.07 -13.64
C ASP A 323 -45.22 -35.03 -12.62
N GLN A 324 -45.93 -35.41 -11.56
CA GLN A 324 -45.43 -36.43 -10.63
C GLN A 324 -45.21 -37.78 -11.32
N SER A 325 -45.86 -38.01 -12.48
CA SER A 325 -45.63 -39.20 -13.30
C SER A 325 -44.19 -39.28 -13.85
N LEU A 326 -43.51 -38.15 -14.07
CA LEU A 326 -42.12 -38.11 -14.54
C LEU A 326 -41.10 -38.64 -13.50
N LEU A 327 -41.41 -38.56 -12.21
CA LEU A 327 -40.57 -39.15 -11.15
C LEU A 327 -40.88 -40.64 -10.93
N GLU A 328 -42.08 -41.07 -11.34
CA GLU A 328 -42.52 -42.46 -11.31
C GLU A 328 -42.16 -43.21 -12.60
N ASP A 329 -41.73 -42.51 -13.65
CA ASP A 329 -41.22 -43.09 -14.89
C ASP A 329 -40.03 -44.02 -14.63
N GLU A 330 -40.14 -45.24 -15.16
CA GLU A 330 -39.18 -46.33 -14.93
C GLU A 330 -37.76 -45.94 -15.42
N GLU A 331 -37.67 -45.13 -16.47
CA GLU A 331 -36.40 -44.62 -17.00
C GLU A 331 -35.74 -43.58 -16.08
N VAL A 332 -36.55 -42.71 -15.44
CA VAL A 332 -36.07 -41.70 -14.49
C VAL A 332 -35.66 -42.38 -13.19
N GLN A 333 -36.40 -43.37 -12.71
CA GLN A 333 -35.99 -44.17 -11.55
C GLN A 333 -34.72 -45.01 -11.84
N ALA A 334 -34.58 -45.53 -13.05
CA ALA A 334 -33.36 -46.21 -13.49
C ALA A 334 -32.15 -45.26 -13.63
N ALA A 335 -32.38 -43.98 -13.96
CA ALA A 335 -31.34 -42.95 -14.02
C ALA A 335 -30.93 -42.47 -12.62
N ILE A 336 -31.91 -42.27 -11.73
CA ILE A 336 -31.70 -41.89 -10.34
C ILE A 336 -30.95 -43.00 -9.60
N SER A 337 -31.38 -44.26 -9.72
CA SER A 337 -30.68 -45.41 -9.13
C SER A 337 -29.27 -45.60 -9.71
N ARG A 338 -29.03 -45.31 -10.99
CA ARG A 338 -27.68 -45.24 -11.57
C ARG A 338 -26.86 -44.10 -11.00
N ALA A 339 -27.43 -42.91 -10.77
CA ALA A 339 -26.70 -41.79 -10.17
C ALA A 339 -26.28 -42.07 -8.72
N TYR A 340 -27.17 -42.70 -7.93
CA TYR A 340 -26.84 -43.15 -6.57
C TYR A 340 -25.90 -44.35 -6.53
N GLY A 341 -26.05 -45.32 -7.45
CA GLY A 341 -25.25 -46.54 -7.50
C GLY A 341 -23.86 -46.39 -8.15
N SER A 342 -23.67 -45.43 -9.05
CA SER A 342 -22.38 -45.17 -9.73
C SER A 342 -21.42 -44.28 -8.93
N GLY A 343 -21.83 -43.78 -7.76
CA GLY A 343 -21.02 -42.90 -6.91
C GLY A 343 -20.82 -41.48 -7.45
N SER A 344 -21.54 -41.09 -8.52
CA SER A 344 -21.48 -39.74 -9.10
C SER A 344 -22.14 -38.68 -8.22
N MET A 345 -23.06 -39.07 -7.33
CA MET A 345 -23.65 -38.21 -6.31
C MET A 345 -23.28 -38.70 -4.91
N ASN A 346 -22.39 -37.99 -4.22
CA ASN A 346 -22.01 -38.30 -2.85
C ASN A 346 -23.03 -37.69 -1.86
N VAL A 347 -24.00 -38.49 -1.45
CA VAL A 347 -25.07 -38.09 -0.51
C VAL A 347 -24.51 -37.51 0.78
N GLU A 348 -23.39 -38.04 1.26
CA GLU A 348 -22.75 -37.59 2.50
C GLU A 348 -22.06 -36.22 2.35
N GLN A 349 -21.58 -35.91 1.15
CA GLN A 349 -21.06 -34.58 0.84
C GLN A 349 -22.20 -33.57 0.71
N MET A 350 -23.26 -33.93 -0.02
CA MET A 350 -24.44 -33.07 -0.17
C MET A 350 -25.10 -32.76 1.18
N ARG A 351 -25.19 -33.75 2.07
CA ARG A 351 -25.69 -33.57 3.43
C ARG A 351 -24.83 -32.59 4.23
N ARG A 352 -23.50 -32.72 4.15
CA ARG A 352 -22.56 -31.79 4.81
C ARG A 352 -22.66 -30.37 4.25
N GLU A 353 -22.82 -30.22 2.93
CA GLU A 353 -23.00 -28.91 2.30
C GLU A 353 -24.31 -28.25 2.72
N ALA A 354 -25.39 -29.03 2.83
CA ALA A 354 -26.68 -28.56 3.35
C ALA A 354 -26.57 -28.14 4.83
N ASP A 355 -25.91 -28.94 5.67
CA ASP A 355 -25.70 -28.61 7.09
C ASP A 355 -24.86 -27.33 7.25
N VAL A 356 -23.81 -27.15 6.43
CA VAL A 356 -23.00 -25.91 6.42
C VAL A 356 -23.82 -24.71 5.97
N PHE A 357 -24.67 -24.86 4.96
CA PHE A 357 -25.56 -23.80 4.50
C PHE A 357 -26.56 -23.39 5.59
N VAL A 358 -27.23 -24.37 6.21
CA VAL A 358 -28.16 -24.12 7.31
C VAL A 358 -27.45 -23.41 8.46
N ASN A 359 -26.31 -23.94 8.93
CA ASN A 359 -25.54 -23.34 10.01
C ASN A 359 -25.09 -21.90 9.72
N ASN A 360 -24.73 -21.58 8.48
CA ASN A 360 -24.37 -20.21 8.09
C ASN A 360 -25.58 -19.26 8.09
N VAL A 361 -26.75 -19.75 7.66
CA VAL A 361 -28.00 -18.97 7.64
C VAL A 361 -28.56 -18.80 9.06
N THR A 362 -28.42 -19.80 9.93
CA THR A 362 -28.95 -19.78 11.31
C THR A 362 -27.96 -19.26 12.35
N ARG A 363 -26.68 -19.03 12.01
CA ARG A 363 -25.62 -18.59 12.94
C ARG A 363 -25.97 -17.38 13.80
N GLY A 364 -26.86 -16.51 13.33
CA GLY A 364 -27.33 -15.33 14.07
C GLY A 364 -28.55 -15.57 14.96
N LEU A 365 -29.28 -16.66 14.78
CA LEU A 365 -30.51 -16.99 15.51
C LEU A 365 -30.21 -17.74 16.82
N ASP A 366 -29.22 -18.63 16.81
CA ASP A 366 -28.86 -19.48 17.98
C ASP A 366 -28.27 -18.70 19.16
N SER A 367 -27.78 -17.48 18.92
CA SER A 367 -27.23 -16.61 19.99
C SER A 367 -28.29 -16.08 20.97
N THR A 368 -29.58 -16.19 20.63
CA THR A 368 -30.68 -15.61 21.42
C THR A 368 -31.27 -16.58 22.44
N THR A 369 -30.98 -17.87 22.36
CA THR A 369 -31.58 -18.93 23.20
C THR A 369 -30.70 -19.39 24.37
N GLY A 370 -29.49 -18.82 24.52
CA GLY A 370 -28.51 -19.25 25.54
C GLY A 370 -28.49 -18.49 26.87
N ASN A 371 -29.32 -17.46 27.07
CA ASN A 371 -29.21 -16.56 28.23
C ASN A 371 -30.40 -16.59 29.21
N THR A 372 -31.17 -17.67 29.22
CA THR A 372 -32.12 -17.95 30.30
C THR A 372 -31.76 -19.27 30.97
N ARG A 373 -30.85 -19.19 31.93
CA ARG A 373 -30.83 -20.09 33.09
C ARG A 373 -30.43 -19.32 34.34
#